data_AF-A0A370TBZ1-F1
#
_entry.id   AF-A0A370TBZ1-F1
#
_cell.length_a   1.000
_cell.length_b   1.000
_cell.length_c   1.000
_cell.angle_alpha   90.00
_cell.angle_beta   90.00
_cell.angle_gamma   90.00
#
_symmetry.space_group_name_H-M   'P 1'
#
loop_
_entity.id
_entity.type
_entity.pdbx_description
1 polymer ?
#
loop_
_entity_poly.entity_id
_entity_poly.type
_entity_poly.pdbx_seq_one_letter_code
_entity_poly.pdbx_strand_id
1 'polypeptide(L)'
;MKQTMEAWLKYPSSTIVVDFECMVGPGFPLLLIQVAIANAHGDWVVPTTPINHRISKREPLERGNKLGPLQRTMWERMVMKFNGADNRDETTEGLTWKEIASIIDDYIQMNGELKTFVAWSALPTDYNCLRNSLSTSSQMRLLTRAGSHYSLFDFPHRRQGAP
;
A
#
# COMPACT_ATOMS: atom_id res chain seq x y z
N MET A 1 20.68 -0.24 0.74
CA MET A 1 20.62 0.34 2.10
C MET A 1 21.38 1.66 2.25
N LYS A 2 22.70 1.73 1.97
CA LYS A 2 23.47 2.99 2.14
C LYS A 2 22.85 4.18 1.38
N GLN A 3 22.48 4.00 0.12
CA GLN A 3 21.84 5.03 -0.69
C GLN A 3 20.47 5.49 -0.15
N THR A 4 19.65 4.55 0.33
CA THR A 4 18.33 4.87 0.93
C THR A 4 18.48 5.67 2.21
N MET A 5 19.41 5.30 3.09
CA MET A 5 19.70 6.06 4.32
C MET A 5 20.30 7.43 4.02
N GLU A 6 21.17 7.54 3.02
CA GLU A 6 21.71 8.83 2.58
C GLU A 6 20.61 9.73 2.03
N ALA A 7 19.69 9.21 1.22
CA ALA A 7 18.55 9.97 0.70
C ALA A 7 17.59 10.40 1.82
N TRP A 8 17.30 9.51 2.78
CA TRP A 8 16.49 9.83 3.95
C TRP A 8 17.06 11.01 4.73
N LEU A 9 18.39 11.02 4.97
CA LEU A 9 19.05 12.08 5.74
C LEU A 9 19.22 13.38 4.94
N LYS A 10 19.53 13.29 3.64
CA LYS A 10 19.84 14.46 2.80
C LYS A 10 18.60 15.11 2.19
N TYR A 11 17.57 14.32 1.88
CA TYR A 11 16.37 14.75 1.16
C TYR A 11 15.10 14.19 1.83
N PRO A 12 14.84 14.53 3.10
CA PRO A 12 13.73 13.96 3.84
C PRO A 12 12.35 14.27 3.24
N SER A 13 12.10 15.49 2.74
CA SER A 13 10.85 15.82 2.03
C SER A 13 10.73 15.15 0.66
N SER A 14 11.83 14.72 0.05
CA SER A 14 11.82 14.01 -1.24
C SER A 14 12.01 12.50 -1.08
N THR A 15 11.99 12.00 0.15
CA THR A 15 12.06 10.57 0.48
C THR A 15 10.71 10.16 1.04
N ILE A 16 10.00 9.30 0.34
CA ILE A 16 8.68 8.81 0.77
C ILE A 16 8.76 7.36 1.25
N VAL A 17 8.03 7.11 2.32
CA VAL A 17 7.83 5.82 2.96
C VAL A 17 6.38 5.43 2.71
N VAL A 18 6.18 4.22 2.20
CA VAL A 18 4.86 3.70 1.86
C VAL A 18 4.63 2.40 2.59
N ASP A 19 3.56 2.38 3.35
CA ASP A 19 3.03 1.19 3.99
C ASP A 19 1.71 0.82 3.30
N PHE A 20 1.42 -0.47 3.23
CA PHE A 20 0.21 -0.95 2.59
C PHE A 20 -0.23 -2.28 3.15
N GLU A 21 -1.54 -2.48 3.11
CA GLU A 21 -2.16 -3.73 3.50
C GLU A 21 -2.69 -4.39 2.24
N CYS A 22 -2.31 -5.64 2.01
CA CYS A 22 -2.75 -6.39 0.84
C CYS A 22 -3.23 -7.80 1.19
N MET A 23 -4.04 -8.35 0.29
CA MET A 23 -4.38 -9.76 0.27
C MET A 23 -3.75 -10.43 -0.93
N VAL A 24 -3.08 -11.55 -0.67
CA VAL A 24 -2.54 -12.44 -1.68
C VAL A 24 -3.20 -13.80 -1.55
N GLY A 25 -3.71 -14.32 -2.66
CA GLY A 25 -4.34 -15.64 -2.73
C GLY A 25 -3.90 -16.39 -3.99
N PRO A 26 -3.74 -17.72 -3.92
CA PRO A 26 -3.42 -18.52 -5.09
C PRO A 26 -4.54 -18.39 -6.14
N GLY A 27 -4.17 -18.00 -7.36
CA GLY A 27 -5.10 -17.86 -8.48
C GLY A 27 -5.90 -16.55 -8.53
N PHE A 28 -5.59 -15.56 -7.68
CA PHE A 28 -6.28 -14.27 -7.67
C PHE A 28 -5.36 -13.10 -7.97
N PRO A 29 -5.88 -12.07 -8.68
CA PRO A 29 -5.21 -10.80 -8.72
C PRO A 29 -5.17 -10.26 -7.29
N LEU A 30 -3.97 -9.82 -6.95
CA LEU A 30 -3.63 -9.18 -5.72
C LEU A 30 -4.60 -8.03 -5.40
N LEU A 31 -5.06 -7.94 -4.14
CA LEU A 31 -5.94 -6.85 -3.71
C LEU A 31 -5.25 -6.01 -2.65
N LEU A 32 -4.80 -4.81 -3.02
CA LEU A 32 -4.35 -3.79 -2.06
C LEU A 32 -5.56 -3.14 -1.42
N ILE A 33 -5.68 -3.21 -0.10
CA ILE A 33 -6.87 -2.76 0.61
C ILE A 33 -6.68 -1.38 1.24
N GLN A 34 -5.46 -1.07 1.67
CA GLN A 34 -5.15 0.20 2.33
C GLN A 34 -3.73 0.63 1.97
N VAL A 35 -3.52 1.94 1.94
CA VAL A 35 -2.20 2.55 1.74
C VAL A 35 -2.00 3.68 2.75
N ALA A 36 -0.77 3.87 3.18
CA ALA A 36 -0.32 5.04 3.93
C ALA A 36 1.01 5.52 3.34
N ILE A 37 1.17 6.82 3.14
CA ILE A 37 2.36 7.44 2.55
C ILE A 37 2.78 8.60 3.43
N ALA A 38 4.01 8.55 3.94
CA ALA A 38 4.63 9.65 4.67
C ALA A 38 5.96 10.02 4.02
N ASN A 39 6.42 11.24 4.24
CA ASN A 39 7.81 11.60 3.95
C ASN A 39 8.75 11.12 5.07
N ALA A 40 10.06 11.29 4.89
CA ALA A 40 11.05 10.88 5.89
C ALA A 40 11.08 11.77 7.16
N HIS A 41 10.36 12.90 7.17
CA HIS A 41 10.08 13.66 8.39
C HIS A 41 8.95 13.04 9.22
N GLY A 42 8.15 12.16 8.62
CA GLY A 42 6.93 11.61 9.22
C GLY A 42 5.68 12.41 8.90
N ASP A 43 5.74 13.41 8.01
CA ASP A 43 4.56 14.13 7.55
C ASP A 43 3.77 13.25 6.58
N TRP A 44 2.46 13.16 6.81
CA TRP A 44 1.57 12.39 5.95
C TRP A 44 1.39 13.08 4.59
N VAL A 45 1.75 12.37 3.53
CA VAL A 45 1.39 12.72 2.14
C VAL A 45 0.01 12.13 1.84
N VAL A 46 -0.19 10.85 2.20
CA VAL A 46 -1.48 10.17 2.17
C VAL A 46 -1.64 9.50 3.53
N PRO A 47 -2.58 9.92 4.39
CA PRO A 47 -2.82 9.24 5.65
C PRO A 47 -3.28 7.80 5.40
N THR A 48 -3.35 6.97 6.44
CA THR A 48 -3.88 5.61 6.35
C THR A 48 -5.27 5.59 5.70
N THR A 49 -5.35 5.12 4.45
CA THR A 49 -6.50 5.31 3.57
C THR A 49 -6.91 3.99 2.91
N PRO A 50 -8.16 3.53 3.10
CA PRO A 50 -8.72 2.43 2.33
C PRO A 50 -8.72 2.72 0.82
N ILE A 51 -8.51 1.70 0.01
CA ILE A 51 -8.50 1.82 -1.44
C ILE A 51 -9.89 1.54 -2.00
N ASN A 52 -10.43 2.55 -2.70
CA ASN A 52 -11.66 2.40 -3.45
C ASN A 52 -11.38 1.74 -4.80
N HIS A 53 -11.77 0.47 -4.90
CA HIS A 53 -11.67 -0.35 -6.10
C HIS A 53 -12.83 -0.16 -7.07
N ARG A 54 -13.85 0.62 -6.70
CA ARG A 54 -15.11 0.81 -7.44
C ARG A 54 -15.86 -0.50 -7.71
N ILE A 55 -15.72 -1.44 -6.78
CA ILE A 55 -16.48 -2.70 -6.75
C ILE A 55 -17.32 -2.75 -5.48
N SER A 56 -18.33 -3.61 -5.43
CA SER A 56 -19.08 -3.82 -4.20
C SER A 56 -18.24 -4.50 -3.13
N LYS A 57 -18.53 -4.25 -1.85
CA LYS A 57 -17.92 -4.95 -0.71
C LYS A 57 -18.16 -6.47 -0.78
N ARG A 58 -19.23 -6.91 -1.45
CA ARG A 58 -19.55 -8.32 -1.74
C ARG A 58 -18.55 -8.97 -2.68
N GLU A 59 -18.10 -8.27 -3.72
CA GLU A 59 -17.28 -8.88 -4.77
C GLU A 59 -15.96 -9.47 -4.24
N PRO A 60 -15.19 -8.81 -3.35
CA PRO A 60 -14.06 -9.46 -2.69
C PRO A 60 -14.44 -10.72 -1.93
N LEU A 61 -15.56 -10.74 -1.18
CA LEU A 61 -15.99 -11.93 -0.44
C LEU A 61 -16.29 -13.11 -1.39
N GLU A 62 -16.95 -12.83 -2.52
CA GLU A 62 -17.24 -13.85 -3.53
C GLU A 62 -15.99 -14.40 -4.19
N ARG A 63 -14.95 -13.58 -4.38
CA ARG A 63 -13.64 -14.05 -4.85
C ARG A 63 -13.01 -15.04 -3.86
N GLY A 64 -13.21 -14.82 -2.55
CA GLY A 64 -12.77 -15.72 -1.49
C GLY A 64 -13.39 -17.12 -1.53
N ASN A 65 -14.57 -17.29 -2.13
CA ASN A 65 -15.24 -18.59 -2.24
C ASN A 65 -14.48 -19.63 -3.08
N LYS A 66 -13.57 -19.16 -3.94
CA LYS A 66 -12.72 -20.01 -4.78
C LYS A 66 -11.46 -20.51 -4.06
N LEU A 67 -11.23 -20.07 -2.83
CA LEU A 67 -10.10 -20.45 -2.01
C LEU A 67 -10.43 -21.72 -1.18
N GLY A 68 -9.39 -22.42 -0.72
CA GLY A 68 -9.54 -23.48 0.28
C GLY A 68 -10.12 -22.93 1.60
N PRO A 69 -10.72 -23.77 2.46
CA PRO A 69 -11.46 -23.31 3.65
C PRO A 69 -10.67 -22.39 4.58
N LEU A 70 -9.38 -22.70 4.78
CA LEU A 70 -8.49 -21.92 5.64
C LEU A 70 -8.19 -20.55 5.03
N GLN A 71 -7.82 -20.52 3.74
CA GLN A 71 -7.51 -19.28 3.02
C GLN A 71 -8.76 -18.40 2.88
N ARG A 72 -9.93 -19.00 2.64
CA ARG A 72 -11.22 -18.31 2.61
C ARG A 72 -11.50 -17.61 3.93
N THR A 73 -11.30 -18.30 5.07
CA THR A 73 -11.53 -17.70 6.39
C THR A 73 -10.61 -16.51 6.64
N MET A 74 -9.32 -16.62 6.29
CA MET A 74 -8.38 -15.50 6.41
C MET A 74 -8.76 -14.33 5.49
N TRP A 75 -9.15 -14.65 4.25
CA TRP A 75 -9.59 -13.66 3.26
C TRP A 75 -10.84 -12.91 3.74
N GLU A 76 -11.88 -13.62 4.18
CA GLU A 76 -13.10 -13.01 4.70
C GLU A 76 -12.81 -12.12 5.92
N ARG A 77 -11.93 -12.54 6.83
CA ARG A 77 -11.50 -11.72 7.97
C ARG A 77 -10.83 -10.42 7.53
N MET A 78 -9.97 -10.47 6.53
CA MET A 78 -9.30 -9.27 5.99
C MET A 78 -10.31 -8.36 5.30
N VAL A 79 -11.17 -8.88 4.43
CA VAL A 79 -12.23 -8.09 3.79
C VAL A 79 -13.12 -7.42 4.85
N MET A 80 -13.55 -8.15 5.87
CA MET A 80 -14.38 -7.58 6.94
C MET A 80 -13.64 -6.55 7.80
N LYS A 81 -12.34 -6.77 8.09
CA LYS A 81 -11.51 -5.83 8.86
C LYS A 81 -11.48 -4.45 8.21
N PHE A 82 -11.40 -4.39 6.88
CA PHE A 82 -11.15 -3.14 6.16
C PHE A 82 -12.36 -2.56 5.43
N ASN A 83 -13.29 -3.39 4.98
CA ASN A 83 -14.51 -2.95 4.27
C ASN A 83 -15.75 -2.97 5.17
N GLY A 84 -15.64 -3.48 6.40
CA GLY A 84 -16.77 -3.69 7.30
C GLY A 84 -17.55 -4.97 7.01
N ALA A 85 -18.42 -5.35 7.95
CA ALA A 85 -19.28 -6.52 7.84
C ALA A 85 -20.67 -6.21 7.24
N ASP A 86 -21.09 -4.95 7.35
CA ASP A 86 -22.42 -4.45 6.98
C ASP A 86 -22.47 -3.96 5.53
N ASN A 87 -23.68 -3.84 4.99
CA ASN A 87 -23.98 -3.25 3.68
C ASN A 87 -23.08 -3.74 2.53
N ARG A 88 -23.04 -5.06 2.32
CA ARG A 88 -22.17 -5.70 1.31
C ARG A 88 -22.42 -5.22 -0.13
N ASP A 89 -23.58 -4.63 -0.40
CA ASP A 89 -23.93 -4.05 -1.70
C ASP A 89 -23.29 -2.67 -1.96
N GLU A 90 -22.79 -2.00 -0.91
CA GLU A 90 -22.10 -0.72 -1.07
C GLU A 90 -20.77 -0.89 -1.79
N THR A 91 -20.38 0.18 -2.48
CA THR A 91 -19.06 0.25 -3.12
C THR A 91 -17.96 0.38 -2.06
N THR A 92 -16.78 -0.16 -2.33
CA THR A 92 -15.58 0.08 -1.51
C THR A 92 -15.36 1.58 -1.28
N GLU A 93 -15.02 1.96 -0.05
CA GLU A 93 -14.83 3.36 0.34
C GLU A 93 -13.35 3.78 0.29
N GLY A 94 -13.09 5.07 0.52
CA GLY A 94 -11.75 5.64 0.52
C GLY A 94 -11.32 6.22 -0.82
N LEU A 95 -10.00 6.32 -1.04
CA LEU A 95 -9.45 6.95 -2.24
C LEU A 95 -9.19 5.92 -3.33
N THR A 96 -9.49 6.30 -4.56
CA THR A 96 -9.05 5.57 -5.74
C THR A 96 -7.56 5.77 -5.98
N TRP A 97 -6.92 4.85 -6.69
CA TRP A 97 -5.54 5.03 -7.16
C TRP A 97 -5.34 6.31 -7.98
N LYS A 98 -6.39 6.78 -8.67
CA LYS A 98 -6.35 8.05 -9.40
C LYS A 98 -6.17 9.24 -8.45
N GLU A 99 -6.91 9.25 -7.35
CA GLU A 99 -6.84 10.33 -6.36
C GLU A 99 -5.53 10.27 -5.56
N ILE A 100 -5.11 9.07 -5.15
CA ILE A 100 -3.81 8.85 -4.48
C ILE A 100 -2.67 9.37 -5.36
N ALA A 101 -2.67 9.04 -6.65
CA ALA A 101 -1.64 9.53 -7.57
C ALA A 101 -1.67 11.06 -7.71
N SER A 102 -2.86 11.68 -7.77
CA SER A 102 -2.98 13.14 -7.81
C SER A 102 -2.39 13.80 -6.56
N ILE A 103 -2.63 13.23 -5.38
CA ILE A 103 -2.06 13.74 -4.12
C ILE A 103 -0.52 13.65 -4.13
N ILE A 104 0.02 12.54 -4.65
CA ILE A 104 1.47 12.37 -4.81
C ILE A 104 2.03 13.38 -5.82
N ASP A 105 1.35 13.61 -6.94
CA ASP A 105 1.76 14.58 -7.96
C ASP A 105 1.81 16.00 -7.38
N ASP A 106 0.76 16.42 -6.67
CA ASP A 106 0.70 17.72 -6.00
C ASP A 106 1.83 17.86 -4.97
N TYR A 107 2.09 16.80 -4.20
CA TYR A 107 3.20 16.77 -3.24
C TYR A 107 4.57 16.94 -3.91
N ILE A 108 4.82 16.25 -5.03
CA ILE A 108 6.06 16.36 -5.82
C ILE A 108 6.21 17.77 -6.41
N GLN A 109 5.12 18.35 -6.90
CA GLN A 109 5.15 19.72 -7.42
C GLN A 109 5.56 20.73 -6.34
N MET A 110 5.13 20.52 -5.10
CA MET A 110 5.46 21.39 -3.97
C MET A 110 6.86 21.16 -3.39
N ASN A 111 7.33 19.90 -3.32
CA ASN A 111 8.55 19.52 -2.59
C ASN A 111 9.72 19.13 -3.50
N GLY A 112 9.52 19.15 -4.82
CA GLY A 112 10.49 18.72 -5.81
C GLY A 112 10.46 17.21 -6.07
N GLU A 113 11.30 16.79 -7.01
CA GLU A 113 11.37 15.40 -7.46
C GLU A 113 11.76 14.43 -6.33
N LEU A 114 11.06 13.29 -6.27
CA LEU A 114 11.38 12.20 -5.35
C LEU A 114 12.79 11.65 -5.58
N LYS A 115 13.54 11.48 -4.50
CA LYS A 115 14.91 10.96 -4.51
C LYS A 115 14.98 9.48 -4.13
N THR A 116 14.06 9.01 -3.32
CA THR A 116 13.94 7.57 -3.03
C THR A 116 12.53 7.23 -2.56
N PHE A 117 12.22 5.94 -2.66
CA PHE A 117 10.97 5.34 -2.24
C PHE A 117 11.28 4.14 -1.36
N VAL A 118 10.66 4.10 -0.18
CA VAL A 118 10.84 3.01 0.79
C VAL A 118 9.49 2.33 0.99
N ALA A 119 9.37 1.08 0.54
CA ALA A 119 8.25 0.24 0.94
C ALA A 119 8.50 -0.25 2.37
N TRP A 120 7.65 0.16 3.29
CA TRP A 120 7.58 -0.38 4.64
C TRP A 120 6.80 -1.69 4.57
N SER A 121 7.50 -2.80 4.67
CA SER A 121 6.88 -4.10 4.80
C SER A 121 7.85 -5.08 5.47
N ALA A 122 7.30 -5.94 6.32
CA ALA A 122 8.00 -7.07 6.90
C ALA A 122 8.05 -8.31 6.01
N LEU A 123 7.28 -8.36 4.90
CA LEU A 123 7.07 -9.56 4.09
C LEU A 123 7.33 -9.33 2.60
N PRO A 124 8.05 -10.24 1.90
CA PRO A 124 8.21 -10.18 0.44
C PRO A 124 6.88 -10.17 -0.34
N THR A 125 5.84 -10.76 0.25
CA THR A 125 4.47 -10.79 -0.29
C THR A 125 3.95 -9.39 -0.55
N ASP A 126 4.17 -8.50 0.39
CA ASP A 126 3.72 -7.12 0.32
C ASP A 126 4.47 -6.38 -0.79
N TYR A 127 5.79 -6.55 -0.92
CA TYR A 127 6.52 -5.95 -2.04
C TYR A 127 5.93 -6.37 -3.40
N ASN A 128 5.58 -7.66 -3.55
CA ASN A 128 4.92 -8.15 -4.75
C ASN A 128 3.52 -7.55 -4.92
N CYS A 129 2.83 -7.24 -3.82
CA CYS A 129 1.59 -6.49 -3.81
C CYS A 129 1.71 -5.13 -4.45
N LEU A 130 2.61 -4.32 -3.92
CA LEU A 130 2.90 -3.02 -4.45
C LEU A 130 3.29 -3.12 -5.94
N ARG A 131 4.26 -3.98 -6.27
CA ARG A 131 4.74 -4.12 -7.65
C ARG A 131 3.64 -4.49 -8.64
N ASN A 132 2.80 -5.48 -8.30
CA ASN A 132 1.75 -5.96 -9.19
C ASN A 132 0.66 -4.90 -9.39
N SER A 133 0.17 -4.29 -8.31
CA SER A 133 -0.85 -3.24 -8.42
C SER A 133 -0.36 -2.03 -9.22
N LEU A 134 0.88 -1.61 -8.99
CA LEU A 134 1.48 -0.53 -9.75
C LEU A 134 1.68 -0.87 -11.23
N SER A 135 2.06 -2.11 -11.55
CA SER A 135 2.23 -2.55 -12.94
C SER A 135 0.93 -2.55 -13.76
N THR A 136 -0.22 -2.68 -13.08
CA THR A 136 -1.54 -2.61 -13.72
C THR A 136 -2.05 -1.18 -13.89
N SER A 137 -1.42 -0.21 -13.22
CA SER A 137 -1.75 1.21 -13.36
C SER A 137 -0.77 1.88 -14.32
N SER A 138 -1.27 2.72 -15.24
CA SER A 138 -0.41 3.61 -16.05
C SER A 138 0.40 4.61 -15.21
N GLN A 139 0.13 4.65 -13.90
CA GLN A 139 0.77 5.47 -12.86
C GLN A 139 2.11 4.90 -12.39
N MET A 140 2.53 3.74 -12.91
CA MET A 140 3.85 3.13 -12.69
C MET A 140 5.01 4.12 -12.84
N ARG A 141 4.85 5.16 -13.69
CA ARG A 141 5.85 6.23 -13.92
C ARG A 141 6.23 7.00 -12.65
N LEU A 142 5.32 7.16 -11.69
CA LEU A 142 5.59 7.89 -10.45
C LEU A 142 6.57 7.16 -9.53
N LEU A 143 6.52 5.82 -9.55
CA LEU A 143 7.38 4.98 -8.71
C LEU A 143 8.59 4.42 -9.47
N THR A 144 8.54 4.35 -10.80
CA THR A 144 9.73 4.06 -11.62
C THR A 144 10.70 5.23 -11.73
N ARG A 145 10.23 6.49 -11.63
CA ARG A 145 11.12 7.67 -11.58
C ARG A 145 11.96 7.73 -10.30
N ALA A 146 11.45 7.23 -9.17
CA ALA A 146 12.13 7.22 -7.87
C ALA A 146 13.26 6.17 -7.73
N GLY A 147 13.58 5.44 -8.79
CA GLY A 147 14.86 4.73 -8.92
C GLY A 147 14.83 3.23 -8.62
N SER A 148 15.60 2.50 -9.43
CA SER A 148 15.96 1.08 -9.40
C SER A 148 16.73 0.61 -8.15
N HIS A 149 16.53 1.25 -6.99
CA HIS A 149 17.24 0.96 -5.74
C HIS A 149 16.26 0.73 -4.59
N TYR A 150 15.74 -0.49 -4.52
CA TYR A 150 14.90 -0.97 -3.43
C TYR A 150 15.78 -1.41 -2.26
N SER A 151 15.40 -1.03 -1.04
CA SER A 151 15.93 -1.63 0.20
C SER A 151 14.73 -2.17 0.98
N LEU A 152 14.65 -3.50 1.14
CA LEU A 152 13.75 -4.12 2.11
C LEU A 152 14.32 -3.83 3.51
N PHE A 153 13.52 -3.20 4.37
CA PHE A 153 13.84 -3.03 5.77
C PHE A 153 13.15 -4.14 6.56
N ASP A 154 13.94 -5.07 7.08
CA ASP A 154 13.47 -6.06 8.05
C ASP A 154 13.77 -5.49 9.45
N PHE A 155 12.75 -4.93 10.11
CA PHE A 155 12.88 -4.50 11.50
C PHE A 155 12.37 -5.63 12.40
N PRO A 156 13.17 -6.13 13.36
CA PRO A 156 12.68 -7.10 14.33
C PRO A 156 11.51 -6.46 15.11
N HIS A 157 10.35 -7.12 15.10
CA HIS A 157 9.14 -6.67 15.78
C HIS A 157 9.45 -6.15 17.19
N ARG A 158 9.39 -4.83 17.38
CA ARG A 158 9.25 -4.25 18.73
C ARG A 158 7.90 -4.73 19.25
N ARG A 159 7.92 -5.69 20.17
CA ARG A 159 6.78 -5.95 21.06
C ARG A 159 6.45 -4.61 21.71
N GLN A 160 5.30 -4.05 21.37
CA GLN A 160 4.73 -2.94 22.13
C GLN A 160 4.43 -3.51 23.52
N GLY A 161 5.29 -3.19 24.49
CA GLY A 161 4.91 -3.25 25.89
C GLY A 161 3.88 -2.15 26.12
N ALA A 162 2.64 -2.57 26.33
CA ALA A 162 1.67 -1.73 27.04
C ALA A 162 2.16 -1.56 28.50
N PRO A 163 1.84 -0.44 29.16
CA PRO A 163 2.15 -0.22 30.57
C PRO A 163 1.53 -1.29 31.48
#